data_AF-A0A2N2G122-F1
#
_entry.id   AF-A0A2N2G122-F1
#
_cell.length_a   1.000
_cell.length_b   1.000
_cell.length_c   1.000
_cell.angle_alpha   90.00
_cell.angle_beta   90.00
_cell.angle_gamma   90.00
#
_symmetry.space_group_name_H-M   'P 1'
#
loop_
_entity.id
_entity.type
_entity.pdbx_description
1 polymer ?
#
loop_
_entity_poly.entity_id
_entity_poly.type
_entity_poly.pdbx_seq_one_letter_code
_entity_poly.pdbx_strand_id
1 'polypeptide(L)'
;MKLNQYIYSQLSLSFFPIFFGLFFITSIIFLVRIAALTSVITMNVFELFTLYLYSVPNILFYTLPISFFIALVIALGKLSSEYELIVITSFGLNPTKILKIFFPITLILSISLIIVSLGLIPKTKFLTSEMLDFKKREANFNIKSSEYGQKFGEWMIY
;
A
#
# COMPACT_ATOMS: atom_id res chain seq x y z
N MET A 1 20.49 1.48 -27.48
CA MET A 1 20.12 1.32 -26.06
C MET A 1 19.84 2.64 -25.31
N LYS A 2 20.06 3.83 -25.88
CA LYS A 2 19.78 5.12 -25.21
C LYS A 2 18.28 5.47 -25.10
N LEU A 3 17.48 5.16 -26.13
CA LEU A 3 16.04 5.47 -26.15
C LEU A 3 15.26 4.76 -25.02
N ASN A 4 15.52 3.46 -24.81
CA ASN A 4 14.84 2.71 -23.74
C ASN A 4 15.18 3.28 -22.36
N GLN A 5 16.46 3.62 -22.12
CA GLN A 5 16.88 4.24 -20.86
C GLN A 5 16.20 5.59 -20.64
N TYR A 6 16.09 6.39 -21.70
CA TYR A 6 15.39 7.67 -21.63
C TYR A 6 13.90 7.50 -21.31
N ILE A 7 13.20 6.58 -21.98
CA ILE A 7 11.79 6.28 -21.70
C ILE A 7 11.60 5.78 -20.26
N TYR A 8 12.48 4.90 -19.78
CA TYR A 8 12.44 4.45 -18.39
C TYR A 8 12.73 5.57 -17.39
N SER A 9 13.63 6.49 -17.73
CA SER A 9 13.90 7.67 -16.92
C SER A 9 12.67 8.58 -16.84
N GLN A 10 12.00 8.85 -17.96
CA GLN A 10 10.79 9.67 -18.00
C GLN A 10 9.64 9.05 -17.21
N LEU A 11 9.47 7.72 -17.33
CA LEU A 11 8.50 6.98 -16.53
C LEU A 11 8.83 7.08 -15.03
N SER A 12 10.09 6.85 -14.64
CA SER A 12 10.51 6.87 -13.23
C SER A 12 10.36 8.25 -12.60
N LEU A 13 10.75 9.31 -13.32
CA LEU A 13 10.59 10.70 -12.89
C LEU A 13 9.12 11.07 -12.65
N SER A 14 8.20 10.50 -13.43
CA SER A 14 6.76 10.71 -13.24
C SER A 14 6.18 9.79 -12.15
N PHE A 15 6.66 8.56 -12.05
CA PHE A 15 6.14 7.52 -11.16
C PHE A 15 6.43 7.80 -9.68
N PHE A 16 7.70 8.05 -9.32
CA PHE A 16 8.08 8.12 -7.91
C PHE A 16 7.35 9.23 -7.13
N PRO A 17 7.21 10.47 -7.63
CA PRO A 17 6.48 11.51 -6.90
C PRO A 17 5.00 11.13 -6.67
N ILE A 18 4.34 10.55 -7.67
CA ILE A 18 2.93 10.15 -7.59
C ILE A 18 2.77 8.97 -6.63
N PHE A 19 3.64 7.97 -6.75
CA PHE A 19 3.64 6.80 -5.88
C PHE A 19 3.86 7.22 -4.43
N PHE A 20 4.90 7.98 -4.13
CA PHE A 20 5.18 8.42 -2.77
C PHE A 20 4.05 9.32 -2.23
N GLY A 21 3.52 10.24 -3.04
CA GLY A 21 2.39 11.08 -2.63
C GLY A 21 1.18 10.24 -2.21
N LEU A 22 0.73 9.32 -3.07
CA LEU A 22 -0.41 8.44 -2.78
C LEU A 22 -0.12 7.47 -1.63
N PHE A 23 1.11 6.94 -1.56
CA PHE A 23 1.54 6.07 -0.48
C PHE A 23 1.48 6.78 0.86
N PHE A 24 2.05 7.99 0.99
CA PHE A 24 2.03 8.75 2.24
C PHE A 24 0.61 9.14 2.67
N ILE A 25 -0.22 9.63 1.74
CA ILE A 25 -1.61 9.96 2.05
C ILE A 25 -2.34 8.73 2.59
N THR A 26 -2.23 7.59 1.91
CA THR A 26 -2.90 6.35 2.32
C THR A 26 -2.33 5.82 3.64
N SER A 27 -1.02 5.89 3.83
CA SER A 27 -0.35 5.50 5.08
C SER A 27 -0.81 6.31 6.27
N ILE A 28 -0.98 7.63 6.14
CA ILE A 28 -1.53 8.47 7.20
C ILE A 28 -2.97 8.06 7.53
N ILE A 29 -3.81 7.81 6.53
CA ILE A 29 -5.20 7.36 6.74
C ILE A 29 -5.23 6.05 7.54
N PHE A 30 -4.41 5.06 7.18
CA PHE A 30 -4.32 3.80 7.90
C PHE A 30 -3.76 3.97 9.32
N LEU A 31 -2.75 4.82 9.51
CA LEU A 31 -2.18 5.09 10.82
C LEU A 31 -3.23 5.73 11.75
N VAL A 32 -3.96 6.74 11.29
CA VAL A 32 -5.06 7.36 12.05
C VAL A 32 -6.13 6.33 12.40
N ARG A 33 -6.49 5.44 11.47
CA ARG A 33 -7.46 4.37 11.71
C ARG A 33 -6.99 3.38 12.78
N ILE A 34 -5.71 3.02 12.78
CA ILE A 34 -5.13 2.12 13.79
C ILE A 34 -5.04 2.83 15.14
N ALA A 35 -4.59 4.10 15.18
CA ALA A 35 -4.50 4.88 16.42
C ALA A 35 -5.87 5.07 17.08
N ALA A 36 -6.95 5.16 16.29
CA ALA A 36 -8.31 5.19 16.81
C ALA A 36 -8.71 3.90 17.56
N LEU A 37 -8.10 2.74 17.24
CA LEU A 37 -8.33 1.49 17.98
C LEU A 37 -7.82 1.56 19.42
N THR A 38 -6.81 2.40 19.69
CA THR A 38 -6.26 2.61 21.03
C THR A 38 -7.28 3.18 22.02
N SER A 39 -8.36 3.82 21.52
CA SER A 39 -9.46 4.30 22.37
C SER A 39 -10.24 3.17 23.04
N VAL A 40 -10.20 1.96 22.48
CA VAL A 40 -10.92 0.78 22.97
C VAL A 40 -9.97 -0.26 23.57
N ILE A 41 -8.73 -0.33 23.06
CA ILE A 41 -7.76 -1.37 23.41
C ILE A 41 -6.44 -0.71 23.79
N THR A 42 -5.86 -1.05 24.94
CA THR A 42 -4.52 -0.56 25.30
C THR A 42 -3.46 -1.19 24.41
N MET A 43 -2.63 -0.35 23.77
CA MET A 43 -1.59 -0.79 22.83
C MET A 43 -0.28 -0.06 23.06
N ASN A 44 0.83 -0.78 22.93
CA ASN A 44 2.17 -0.20 22.94
C ASN A 44 2.55 0.36 21.55
N VAL A 45 3.54 1.25 21.48
CA VAL A 45 4.06 1.84 20.23
C VAL A 45 4.55 0.75 19.27
N PHE A 46 5.21 -0.30 19.76
CA PHE A 46 5.65 -1.43 18.94
C PHE A 46 4.49 -2.21 18.33
N GLU A 47 3.38 -2.33 19.07
CA GLU A 47 2.17 -3.02 18.62
C GLU A 47 1.46 -2.21 17.53
N LEU A 48 1.37 -0.89 17.70
CA LEU A 48 0.85 0.03 16.69
C LEU A 48 1.70 -0.01 15.41
N PHE A 49 3.02 -0.01 15.55
CA PHE A 49 3.93 -0.11 14.40
C PHE A 49 3.76 -1.45 13.67
N THR A 50 3.57 -2.54 14.41
CA THR A 50 3.32 -3.88 13.83
C THR A 50 2.00 -3.91 13.06
N LEU A 51 0.92 -3.35 13.61
CA LEU A 51 -0.37 -3.22 12.93
C LEU A 51 -0.28 -2.35 11.67
N TYR A 52 0.53 -1.29 11.71
CA TYR A 52 0.81 -0.48 10.53
C TYR A 52 1.53 -1.31 9.46
N LEU A 53 2.58 -2.06 9.82
CA LEU A 53 3.28 -2.96 8.89
C LEU A 53 2.34 -4.00 8.25
N TYR A 54 1.37 -4.53 9.01
CA TYR A 54 0.35 -5.44 8.48
C TYR A 54 -0.60 -4.78 7.47
N SER A 55 -0.73 -3.45 7.52
CA SER A 55 -1.53 -2.67 6.57
C SER A 55 -0.78 -2.34 5.28
N VAL A 56 0.56 -2.28 5.31
CA VAL A 56 1.41 -1.92 4.16
C VAL A 56 1.13 -2.73 2.88
N PRO A 57 0.92 -4.06 2.91
CA PRO A 57 0.56 -4.82 1.71
C PRO A 57 -0.72 -4.32 1.03
N ASN A 58 -1.75 -3.93 1.80
CA ASN A 58 -2.97 -3.36 1.24
C ASN A 58 -2.69 -1.99 0.61
N ILE A 59 -1.90 -1.15 1.28
CA ILE A 59 -1.53 0.18 0.78
C ILE A 59 -0.80 0.06 -0.55
N LEU A 60 0.19 -0.83 -0.64
CA LEU A 60 0.93 -1.08 -1.88
C LEU A 60 0.02 -1.62 -2.98
N PHE A 61 -0.89 -2.54 -2.65
CA PHE A 61 -1.82 -3.14 -3.61
C PHE A 61 -2.69 -2.09 -4.32
N TYR A 62 -3.17 -1.08 -3.60
CA TYR A 62 -3.98 -0.01 -4.21
C TYR A 62 -3.14 1.11 -4.83
N THR A 63 -2.04 1.52 -4.20
CA THR A 63 -1.28 2.70 -4.65
C THR A 63 -0.41 2.42 -5.87
N LEU A 64 0.23 1.25 -5.96
CA LEU A 64 1.11 0.89 -7.08
C LEU A 64 0.43 0.89 -8.47
N PRO A 65 -0.71 0.21 -8.69
CA PRO A 65 -1.32 0.18 -10.02
C PRO A 65 -1.83 1.57 -10.45
N ILE A 66 -2.38 2.34 -9.50
CA ILE A 66 -2.89 3.69 -9.76
C ILE A 66 -1.73 4.63 -10.11
N SER A 67 -0.66 4.65 -9.31
CA SER A 67 0.49 5.51 -9.58
C SER A 67 1.18 5.13 -10.88
N PHE A 68 1.31 3.84 -11.17
CA PHE A 68 1.90 3.35 -12.42
C PHE A 68 1.09 3.80 -13.64
N PHE A 69 -0.23 3.63 -13.60
CA PHE A 69 -1.11 4.05 -14.69
C PHE A 69 -1.01 5.55 -14.96
N ILE A 70 -1.13 6.39 -13.92
CA ILE A 70 -1.05 7.85 -14.06
C ILE A 70 0.33 8.26 -14.58
N ALA A 71 1.41 7.68 -14.05
CA ALA A 71 2.76 7.98 -14.47
C ALA A 71 3.02 7.61 -15.93
N LEU A 72 2.47 6.49 -16.40
CA LEU A 72 2.56 6.06 -17.80
C LEU A 72 1.88 7.05 -18.74
N VAL A 73 0.67 7.49 -18.38
CA VAL A 73 -0.08 8.51 -19.13
C VAL A 73 0.69 9.83 -19.18
N ILE A 74 1.23 10.28 -18.05
CA ILE A 74 2.00 11.54 -17.99
C ILE A 74 3.30 11.43 -18.80
N ALA A 75 4.04 10.33 -18.67
CA ALA A 75 5.28 10.13 -19.40
C ALA A 75 5.04 10.16 -20.92
N LEU A 76 4.04 9.41 -21.40
CA LEU A 76 3.65 9.40 -22.81
C LEU A 76 3.11 10.77 -23.25
N GLY A 77 2.35 11.45 -22.40
CA GLY A 77 1.85 12.80 -22.65
C GLY A 77 2.97 13.81 -22.85
N LYS A 78 4.01 13.77 -22.00
CA LYS A 78 5.21 14.62 -22.13
C LYS A 78 5.98 14.36 -23.43
N LEU A 79 6.28 13.08 -23.71
CA LEU A 79 6.90 12.65 -24.97
C LEU A 79 6.11 13.15 -26.19
N SER A 80 4.78 13.19 -26.10
CA SER A 80 3.92 13.70 -27.17
C SER A 80 3.91 15.22 -27.26
N SER A 81 3.86 15.94 -26.13
CA SER A 81 3.82 17.41 -26.11
C SER A 81 5.12 18.07 -26.55
N GLU A 82 6.25 17.40 -26.29
CA GLU A 82 7.59 17.84 -26.70
C GLU A 82 7.95 17.39 -28.13
N TYR A 83 6.97 16.88 -28.89
CA TYR A 83 7.13 16.33 -30.24
C TYR A 83 8.12 15.15 -30.36
N GLU A 84 8.67 14.64 -29.26
CA GLU A 84 9.62 13.53 -29.25
C GLU A 84 9.01 12.25 -29.83
N LEU A 85 7.76 11.96 -29.47
CA LEU A 85 7.03 10.79 -29.96
C LEU A 85 6.82 10.88 -31.48
N ILE A 86 6.50 12.09 -32.00
CA ILE A 86 6.34 12.35 -33.43
C ILE A 86 7.66 12.13 -34.16
N VAL A 87 8.76 12.72 -33.66
CA VAL A 87 10.11 12.54 -34.24
C VAL A 87 10.49 11.06 -34.28
N ILE A 88 10.32 10.33 -33.17
CA ILE A 88 10.59 8.89 -33.09
C ILE A 88 9.79 8.13 -34.15
N THR A 89 8.50 8.43 -34.31
CA THR A 89 7.66 7.75 -35.29
C THR A 89 7.99 8.10 -36.74
N SER A 90 8.41 9.34 -37.02
CA SER A 90 8.85 9.79 -38.34
C SER A 90 10.14 9.11 -38.81
N PHE A 91 11.00 8.67 -37.88
CA PHE A 91 12.16 7.82 -38.18
C PHE A 91 11.78 6.35 -38.48
N GLY A 92 10.49 6.03 -38.63
CA GLY A 92 9.99 4.69 -38.96
C GLY A 92 9.84 3.76 -37.76
N LEU A 93 9.97 4.26 -36.52
CA LEU A 93 9.68 3.48 -35.32
C LEU A 93 8.17 3.43 -35.09
N ASN A 94 7.60 2.24 -35.25
CA ASN A 94 6.18 2.01 -35.01
C ASN A 94 5.81 2.30 -33.53
N PRO A 95 4.73 3.06 -33.23
CA PRO A 95 4.26 3.34 -31.87
C PRO A 95 4.11 2.09 -30.99
N THR A 96 3.76 0.95 -31.60
CA THR A 96 3.66 -0.34 -30.89
C THR A 96 4.99 -0.80 -30.29
N LYS A 97 6.15 -0.47 -30.89
CA LYS A 97 7.46 -0.75 -30.31
C LYS A 97 7.71 0.05 -29.05
N ILE A 98 7.22 1.30 -28.99
CA ILE A 98 7.31 2.15 -27.80
C ILE A 98 6.50 1.53 -26.65
N LEU A 99 5.27 1.07 -26.92
CA LEU A 99 4.45 0.37 -25.93
C LEU A 99 5.10 -0.91 -25.40
N LYS A 100 5.77 -1.67 -26.27
CA LYS A 100 6.51 -2.88 -25.86
C LYS A 100 7.65 -2.60 -24.88
N ILE A 101 8.18 -1.38 -24.82
CA ILE A 101 9.23 -0.99 -23.85
C ILE A 101 8.66 -1.00 -22.43
N PHE A 102 7.40 -0.64 -22.22
CA PHE A 102 6.77 -0.63 -20.89
C PHE A 102 6.36 -2.03 -20.40
N PHE A 103 6.12 -2.96 -21.33
CA PHE A 103 5.63 -4.32 -21.06
C PHE A 103 6.39 -5.08 -19.95
N PRO A 104 7.74 -5.18 -19.95
CA PRO A 104 8.46 -5.89 -18.90
C PRO A 104 8.21 -5.31 -17.50
N ILE A 105 8.11 -3.98 -17.37
CA ILE A 105 7.85 -3.32 -16.08
C ILE A 105 6.41 -3.60 -15.63
N THR A 106 5.45 -3.50 -16.55
CA THR A 106 4.04 -3.83 -16.26
C THR A 106 3.88 -5.29 -15.84
N LEU A 107 4.62 -6.21 -16.46
CA LEU A 107 4.61 -7.63 -16.11
C LEU A 107 5.14 -7.85 -14.69
N ILE A 108 6.29 -7.27 -14.36
CA ILE A 108 6.90 -7.36 -13.02
C ILE A 108 5.96 -6.80 -11.97
N LEU A 109 5.35 -5.63 -12.24
CA LEU A 109 4.39 -5.00 -11.32
C LEU A 109 3.15 -5.89 -11.13
N SER A 110 2.63 -6.48 -12.20
CA SER A 110 1.45 -7.37 -12.15
C SER A 110 1.75 -8.63 -11.34
N ILE A 111 2.88 -9.29 -11.56
CA ILE A 111 3.31 -10.47 -10.79
C ILE A 111 3.50 -10.10 -9.32
N SER A 112 4.12 -8.95 -9.03
CA SER A 112 4.30 -8.46 -7.66
C SER A 112 2.95 -8.25 -6.97
N LEU A 113 1.97 -7.67 -7.66
CA LEU A 113 0.62 -7.46 -7.12
C LEU A 113 -0.12 -8.78 -6.88
N ILE A 114 0.07 -9.79 -7.73
CA ILE A 114 -0.49 -11.13 -7.50
C ILE A 114 0.07 -11.74 -6.21
N ILE A 115 1.39 -11.65 -5.99
CA ILE A 115 2.04 -12.16 -4.78
C ILE A 115 1.53 -11.41 -3.54
N VAL A 116 1.42 -10.08 -3.62
CA VAL A 116 0.89 -9.26 -2.53
C VAL A 116 -0.56 -9.65 -2.22
N SER A 117 -1.40 -9.79 -3.25
CA SER A 117 -2.83 -10.07 -3.12
C SER A 117 -3.12 -11.46 -2.56
N LEU A 118 -2.50 -12.49 -3.14
CA LEU A 118 -2.78 -13.88 -2.78
C LEU A 118 -1.99 -14.36 -1.56
N GLY A 119 -0.84 -13.74 -1.28
CA GLY A 119 0.06 -14.15 -0.19
C GLY A 119 0.02 -13.20 1.00
N LEU A 120 0.46 -11.95 0.78
CA LEU A 120 0.69 -11.03 1.89
C LEU A 120 -0.60 -10.53 2.54
N ILE A 121 -1.59 -10.09 1.76
CA ILE A 121 -2.86 -9.57 2.27
C ILE A 121 -3.59 -10.59 3.17
N PRO A 122 -3.84 -11.85 2.76
CA PRO A 122 -4.54 -12.79 3.62
C PRO A 122 -3.73 -13.10 4.90
N LYS A 123 -2.40 -13.23 4.77
CA LYS A 123 -1.51 -13.45 5.92
C LYS A 123 -1.59 -12.30 6.92
N THR A 124 -1.45 -11.04 6.47
CA THR A 124 -1.50 -9.90 7.38
C THR A 124 -2.88 -9.65 7.94
N LYS A 125 -3.94 -9.97 7.19
CA LYS A 125 -5.32 -9.92 7.68
C LYS A 125 -5.53 -10.90 8.85
N PHE A 126 -5.05 -12.14 8.72
CA PHE A 126 -5.10 -13.14 9.79
C PHE A 126 -4.34 -12.68 11.03
N LEU A 127 -3.09 -12.23 10.87
CA LEU A 127 -2.26 -11.76 11.98
C LEU A 127 -2.86 -10.53 12.69
N THR A 128 -3.49 -9.64 11.93
CA THR A 128 -4.19 -8.48 12.49
C THR A 128 -5.39 -8.92 13.34
N SER A 129 -6.22 -9.85 12.85
CA SER A 129 -7.35 -10.35 13.64
C SER A 129 -6.89 -11.07 14.91
N GLU A 130 -5.88 -11.93 14.81
CA GLU A 130 -5.34 -12.69 15.95
C GLU A 130 -4.82 -11.76 17.05
N MET A 131 -4.05 -10.73 16.66
CA MET A 131 -3.51 -9.74 17.58
C MET A 131 -4.61 -8.93 18.27
N LEU A 132 -5.63 -8.50 17.52
CA LEU A 132 -6.77 -7.76 18.09
C LEU A 132 -7.60 -8.65 19.03
N ASP A 133 -7.79 -9.92 18.70
CA ASP A 133 -8.54 -10.86 19.55
C ASP A 133 -7.77 -11.20 20.83
N PHE A 134 -6.44 -11.35 20.75
CA PHE A 134 -5.59 -11.50 21.93
C PHE A 134 -5.72 -10.30 22.86
N LYS A 135 -5.65 -9.08 22.32
CA LYS A 135 -5.75 -7.86 23.12
C LYS A 135 -7.13 -7.62 23.74
N LYS A 136 -8.20 -7.98 23.03
CA LYS A 136 -9.57 -7.95 23.58
C LYS A 136 -9.73 -8.92 24.76
N ARG A 137 -9.13 -10.11 24.66
CA ARG A 137 -9.14 -11.07 25.78
C ARG A 137 -8.36 -10.51 26.97
N GLU A 138 -7.15 -9.99 26.74
CA GLU A 138 -6.33 -9.34 27.79
C GLU A 138 -7.10 -8.21 28.49
N ALA A 139 -7.81 -7.37 27.75
CA ALA A 139 -8.64 -6.29 28.31
C ALA A 139 -9.81 -6.82 29.16
N ASN A 140 -10.46 -7.92 28.75
CA ASN A 140 -11.53 -8.56 29.54
C ASN A 140 -10.99 -9.26 30.81
N PHE A 141 -9.74 -9.73 30.80
CA PHE A 141 -9.08 -10.33 31.97
C PHE A 141 -8.51 -9.29 32.94
N ASN A 142 -8.46 -8.01 32.55
CA ASN A 142 -7.98 -6.92 33.39
C ASN A 142 -9.06 -6.48 34.40
N ILE A 143 -9.57 -7.47 35.17
CA ILE A 143 -10.36 -7.26 36.38
C ILE A 143 -9.45 -6.51 37.36
N LYS A 144 -9.75 -5.25 37.64
CA LYS A 144 -8.94 -4.46 38.57
C LYS A 144 -9.09 -5.03 39.98
N SER A 145 -8.08 -5.66 40.55
CA SER A 145 -8.15 -6.29 41.88
C SER A 145 -8.47 -5.36 43.07
N SER A 146 -8.80 -4.09 42.83
CA SER A 146 -9.06 -3.07 43.85
C SER A 146 -10.39 -2.32 43.66
N GLU A 147 -11.21 -2.67 42.66
CA GLU A 147 -12.59 -2.17 42.53
C GLU A 147 -13.55 -3.29 42.94
N TYR A 148 -14.23 -3.11 44.07
CA TYR A 148 -15.18 -4.06 44.66
C TYR A 148 -16.43 -4.20 43.76
N GLY A 149 -16.79 -5.42 43.38
CA GLY A 149 -17.98 -5.72 42.56
C GLY A 149 -17.77 -5.49 41.06
N GLN A 150 -17.11 -6.43 40.38
CA GLN A 150 -16.96 -6.41 38.92
C GLN A 150 -17.87 -7.42 38.24
N LYS A 151 -18.50 -6.98 37.15
CA LYS A 151 -19.42 -7.79 36.38
C LYS A 151 -18.65 -8.69 35.41
N PHE A 152 -18.68 -10.00 35.66
CA PHE A 152 -18.12 -11.04 34.81
C PHE A 152 -19.26 -11.82 34.15
N GLY A 153 -19.61 -11.47 32.91
CA GLY A 153 -20.79 -12.02 32.25
C GLY A 153 -22.09 -11.64 32.96
N GLU A 154 -22.91 -12.62 33.35
CA GLU A 154 -24.13 -12.42 34.16
C GLU A 154 -23.83 -12.35 35.68
N TRP A 155 -22.58 -12.55 36.09
CA TRP A 155 -22.22 -12.76 37.50
C TRP A 155 -21.48 -11.53 38.02
N MET A 156 -21.75 -11.11 39.25
CA MET A 156 -20.94 -10.10 39.94
C MET A 156 -19.95 -10.81 40.86
N ILE A 157 -18.67 -10.52 40.70
CA ILE A 157 -17.59 -11.03 41.53
C ILE A 157 -17.17 -9.91 42.48
N TYR A 158 -17.26 -10.20 43.78
CA TYR A 158 -16.85 -9.33 44.89
C TYR A 158 -15.46 -9.69 45.37
#